data_AF-A0A2M7JZ13-F1
#
_entry.id   AF-A0A2M7JZ13-F1
#
_cell.length_a   1.000
_cell.length_b   1.000
_cell.length_c   1.000
_cell.angle_alpha   90.00
_cell.angle_beta   90.00
_cell.angle_gamma   90.00
#
_symmetry.space_group_name_H-M   'P 1'
#
loop_
_entity.id
_entity.type
_entity.pdbx_description
1 polymer ?
#
loop_
_entity_poly.entity_id
_entity_poly.type
_entity_poly.pdbx_seq_one_letter_code
_entity_poly.pdbx_strand_id
1 'polypeptide(L)'
;MRRETGLMVVIPKSYEIRQVPDLLEMKRGWILGKFVKYAEVQRLSANQELKSGDSIPYLGRNLKVVKEQNNGNANSVKLEQNKLLVSLKSASSRLNVTLERWYRMQAVKLIGKRASELSPLLGLTYNRLVIRGQRTRWGSCSHKGNLSFNWKLLMAPEPVIDYVIIHELAHLKEMNHTKRFWELVAEYCPRWREHKKWLKDHETELATKLLYSFI
;
A
#
# COMPACT_ATOMS: atom_id res chain seq x y z
N MET A 1 -23.36 11.17 14.41
CA MET A 1 -22.62 11.51 13.17
C MET A 1 -21.59 12.59 13.50
N ARG A 2 -20.33 12.24 13.77
CA ARG A 2 -19.26 13.24 13.90
C ARG A 2 -18.60 13.42 12.54
N ARG A 3 -18.71 14.61 11.95
CA ARG A 3 -17.86 15.01 10.83
C ARG A 3 -16.44 15.19 11.39
N GLU A 4 -15.52 14.32 11.04
CA GLU A 4 -14.11 14.45 11.40
C GLU A 4 -13.45 15.55 10.55
N THR A 5 -13.54 16.81 10.99
CA THR A 5 -12.88 17.96 10.33
C THR A 5 -11.68 18.48 11.11
N GLY A 6 -11.02 17.62 11.92
CA GLY A 6 -9.95 18.03 12.83
C GLY A 6 -8.71 17.14 12.77
N LEU A 7 -7.62 17.61 13.38
CA LEU A 7 -6.40 16.84 13.58
C LEU A 7 -6.52 15.99 14.85
N MET A 8 -6.41 14.66 14.73
CA MET A 8 -6.28 13.77 15.88
C MET A 8 -4.80 13.58 16.22
N VAL A 9 -4.41 13.95 17.43
CA VAL A 9 -3.05 13.75 17.95
C VAL A 9 -3.07 12.57 18.90
N VAL A 10 -2.30 11.52 18.59
CA VAL A 10 -2.14 10.35 19.46
C VAL A 10 -0.80 10.47 20.17
N ILE A 11 -0.83 10.52 21.51
CA ILE A 11 0.35 10.61 22.37
C ILE A 11 0.47 9.36 23.26
N PRO A 12 1.69 8.91 23.61
CA PRO A 12 1.88 7.88 24.63
C PRO A 12 1.26 8.28 25.97
N LYS A 13 0.83 7.30 26.78
CA LYS A 13 0.29 7.56 28.13
C LYS A 13 1.26 8.34 29.04
N SER A 14 2.55 8.20 28.81
CA SER A 14 3.62 8.86 29.55
C SER A 14 3.93 10.29 29.07
N TYR A 15 3.29 10.76 28.00
CA TYR A 15 3.54 12.09 27.45
C TYR A 15 2.60 13.11 28.06
N GLU A 16 3.13 14.27 28.48
CA GLU A 16 2.32 15.29 29.14
C GLU A 16 1.46 16.05 28.14
N ILE A 17 0.14 16.08 28.37
CA ILE A 17 -0.81 16.73 27.46
C ILE A 17 -0.54 18.23 27.32
N ARG A 18 0.05 18.86 28.34
CA ARG A 18 0.41 20.29 28.36
C ARG A 18 1.53 20.63 27.36
N GLN A 19 2.33 19.65 26.96
CA GLN A 19 3.41 19.81 25.97
C GLN A 19 2.93 19.62 24.52
N VAL A 20 1.65 19.27 24.32
CA VAL A 20 1.08 19.08 22.97
C VAL A 20 1.09 20.37 22.14
N PRO A 21 0.76 21.57 22.65
CA PRO A 21 0.84 22.81 21.88
C PRO A 21 2.22 23.07 21.29
N ASP A 22 3.29 22.90 22.08
CA ASP A 22 4.68 23.09 21.61
C ASP A 22 5.08 22.07 20.54
N LEU A 23 4.66 20.80 20.71
CA LEU A 23 4.84 19.77 19.71
C LEU A 23 4.13 20.11 18.38
N LEU A 24 2.92 20.66 18.47
CA LEU A 24 2.15 21.08 17.30
C LEU A 24 2.82 22.25 16.59
N GLU A 25 3.32 23.25 17.32
CA GLU A 25 4.01 24.39 16.73
C GLU A 25 5.32 23.95 16.06
N MET A 26 6.11 23.12 16.74
CA MET A 26 7.34 22.53 16.18
C MET A 26 7.07 21.74 14.90
N LYS A 27 5.93 21.05 14.80
CA LYS A 27 5.55 20.26 13.62
C LYS A 27 4.64 21.01 12.65
N ARG A 28 4.33 22.29 12.88
CA ARG A 28 3.33 23.06 12.12
C ARG A 28 3.53 22.99 10.61
N GLY A 29 4.75 23.22 10.13
CA GLY A 29 5.07 23.14 8.71
C GLY A 29 4.82 21.75 8.11
N TRP A 30 5.17 20.69 8.85
CA TRP A 30 4.92 19.30 8.43
C TRP A 30 3.42 18.96 8.43
N ILE A 31 2.69 19.38 9.46
CA ILE A 31 1.24 19.16 9.59
C ILE A 31 0.50 19.84 8.44
N LEU A 32 0.75 21.13 8.23
CA LEU A 32 0.09 21.92 7.17
C LEU A 32 0.45 21.39 5.79
N GLY A 33 1.72 21.05 5.54
CA GLY A 33 2.14 20.45 4.27
C GLY A 33 1.44 19.11 4.00
N LYS A 34 1.27 18.26 5.02
CA LYS A 34 0.49 17.02 4.89
C LYS A 34 -0.99 17.30 4.66
N PHE A 35 -1.58 18.26 5.36
CA PHE A 35 -3.01 18.60 5.22
C PHE A 35 -3.34 19.07 3.80
N VAL A 36 -2.53 19.96 3.23
CA VAL A 36 -2.67 20.39 1.82
C VAL A 36 -2.56 19.21 0.88
N LYS A 37 -1.49 18.39 1.01
CA LYS A 37 -1.27 17.22 0.15
C LYS A 37 -2.42 16.21 0.21
N TYR A 38 -2.96 15.92 1.40
CA TYR A 38 -4.10 15.00 1.55
C TYR A 38 -5.43 15.61 1.09
N ALA A 39 -5.66 16.90 1.29
CA ALA A 39 -6.86 17.58 0.84
C ALA A 39 -6.93 17.67 -0.68
N GLU A 40 -5.82 18.01 -1.34
CA GLU A 40 -5.68 18.00 -2.80
C GLU A 40 -5.94 16.60 -3.35
N VAL A 41 -5.30 15.60 -2.76
CA VAL A 41 -5.44 14.21 -3.18
C VAL A 41 -6.85 13.67 -2.94
N GLN A 42 -7.51 14.01 -1.82
CA GLN A 42 -8.92 13.66 -1.60
C GLN A 42 -9.84 14.37 -2.58
N ARG A 43 -9.63 15.65 -2.88
CA ARG A 43 -10.42 16.39 -3.88
C ARG A 43 -10.29 15.79 -5.28
N LEU A 44 -9.07 15.44 -5.70
CA LEU A 44 -8.81 14.80 -6.99
C LEU A 44 -9.44 13.40 -7.07
N SER A 45 -9.49 12.68 -5.95
CA SER A 45 -9.97 11.29 -5.90
C SER A 45 -11.47 11.13 -5.62
N ALA A 46 -12.10 12.11 -4.96
CA ALA A 46 -13.48 12.00 -4.49
C ALA A 46 -14.52 11.96 -5.63
N ASN A 47 -14.15 12.39 -6.85
CA ASN A 47 -15.07 12.49 -7.99
C ASN A 47 -14.53 11.89 -9.31
N GLN A 48 -13.39 11.20 -9.31
CA GLN A 48 -12.85 10.57 -10.51
C GLN A 48 -13.05 9.04 -10.47
N GLU A 49 -14.16 8.58 -11.05
CA GLU A 49 -14.27 7.18 -11.43
C GLU A 49 -13.22 6.85 -12.49
N LEU A 50 -12.51 5.73 -12.32
CA LEU A 50 -11.60 5.21 -13.34
C LEU A 50 -12.36 4.92 -14.65
N LYS A 51 -11.80 5.38 -15.76
CA LYS A 51 -12.34 5.24 -17.11
C LYS A 51 -11.41 4.39 -17.98
N SER A 52 -11.97 3.91 -19.08
CA SER A 52 -11.15 3.31 -20.14
C SER A 52 -10.20 4.40 -20.69
N GLY A 53 -8.94 4.05 -20.89
CA GLY A 53 -7.89 4.97 -21.31
C GLY A 53 -7.00 5.46 -20.18
N ASP A 54 -7.47 5.41 -18.93
CA ASP A 54 -6.71 5.85 -17.75
C ASP A 54 -5.46 4.98 -17.56
N SER A 55 -4.47 5.55 -16.87
CA SER A 55 -3.23 4.86 -16.57
C SER A 55 -3.11 4.57 -15.08
N ILE A 56 -2.80 3.31 -14.74
CA ILE A 56 -2.65 2.87 -13.35
C ILE A 56 -1.26 2.22 -13.10
N PRO A 57 -0.64 2.42 -11.93
CA PRO A 57 0.70 1.91 -11.66
C PRO A 57 0.65 0.43 -11.31
N TYR A 58 1.59 -0.34 -11.84
CA TYR A 58 1.75 -1.76 -11.58
C TYR A 58 3.24 -2.13 -11.69
N LEU A 59 3.87 -2.57 -10.60
CA LEU A 59 5.26 -3.04 -10.60
C LEU A 59 6.26 -2.02 -11.18
N GLY A 60 6.08 -0.74 -10.87
CA GLY A 60 6.95 0.35 -11.31
C GLY A 60 6.70 0.86 -12.74
N ARG A 61 5.71 0.30 -13.45
CA ARG A 61 5.24 0.79 -14.76
C ARG A 61 3.81 1.31 -14.68
N ASN A 62 3.43 2.13 -15.66
CA ASN A 62 2.08 2.65 -15.81
C ASN A 62 1.35 1.87 -16.92
N LEU A 63 0.30 1.14 -16.55
CA LEU A 63 -0.51 0.32 -17.45
C LEU A 63 -1.73 1.11 -17.91
N LYS A 64 -2.07 1.03 -19.20
CA LYS A 64 -3.30 1.61 -19.72
C LYS A 64 -4.49 0.68 -19.48
N VAL A 65 -5.55 1.17 -18.86
CA VAL A 65 -6.80 0.44 -18.67
C VAL A 65 -7.59 0.49 -19.97
N VAL A 66 -8.04 -0.65 -20.49
CA VAL A 66 -8.86 -0.72 -21.70
C VAL A 66 -10.08 -1.57 -21.39
N LYS A 67 -11.26 -0.97 -21.44
CA LYS A 67 -12.52 -1.72 -21.36
C LYS A 67 -12.71 -2.47 -22.67
N GLU A 68 -12.91 -3.78 -22.58
CA GLU A 68 -13.32 -4.61 -23.71
C GLU A 68 -14.81 -4.89 -23.64
N GLN A 69 -15.49 -4.80 -24.77
CA GLN A 69 -16.80 -5.41 -24.91
C GLN A 69 -16.58 -6.91 -24.97
N ASN A 70 -17.17 -7.65 -24.04
CA ASN A 70 -17.06 -9.10 -24.02
C ASN A 70 -18.45 -9.69 -23.77
N ASN A 71 -18.81 -10.70 -24.56
CA ASN A 71 -20.04 -11.50 -24.40
C ASN A 71 -19.90 -12.54 -23.27
N GLY A 72 -18.85 -12.47 -22.46
CA GLY A 72 -18.60 -13.39 -21.35
C GLY A 72 -19.49 -13.13 -20.12
N ASN A 73 -19.81 -14.20 -19.39
CA ASN A 73 -20.72 -14.15 -18.24
C ASN A 73 -20.09 -13.65 -16.92
N ALA A 74 -18.85 -13.14 -16.93
CA ALA A 74 -18.11 -12.74 -15.73
C ALA A 74 -17.12 -11.59 -15.95
N ASN A 75 -16.89 -10.79 -14.90
CA ASN A 75 -15.85 -9.75 -14.90
C ASN A 75 -14.46 -10.39 -14.92
N SER A 76 -13.56 -9.89 -15.77
CA SER A 76 -12.19 -10.38 -15.84
C SER A 76 -11.21 -9.27 -16.21
N VAL A 77 -9.94 -9.47 -15.86
CA VAL A 77 -8.84 -8.58 -16.19
C VAL A 77 -7.68 -9.40 -16.73
N LYS A 78 -7.23 -9.08 -17.94
CA LYS A 78 -6.04 -9.66 -18.56
C LYS A 78 -4.95 -8.62 -18.64
N LEU A 79 -3.73 -9.02 -18.30
CA LEU A 79 -2.53 -8.21 -18.49
C LEU A 79 -1.92 -8.55 -19.84
N GLU A 80 -1.86 -7.58 -20.75
CA GLU A 80 -1.23 -7.72 -22.05
C GLU A 80 -0.25 -6.59 -22.27
N GLN A 81 1.05 -6.94 -22.37
CA GLN A 81 2.15 -5.98 -22.54
C GLN A 81 2.09 -4.84 -21.50
N ASN A 82 1.56 -3.68 -21.90
CA ASN A 82 1.43 -2.47 -21.07
C ASN A 82 -0.03 -2.03 -20.86
N LYS A 83 -0.97 -2.97 -21.00
CA LYS A 83 -2.42 -2.74 -20.89
C LYS A 83 -3.07 -3.73 -19.93
N LEU A 84 -4.13 -3.26 -19.28
CA LEU A 84 -5.09 -4.10 -18.57
C LEU A 84 -6.39 -4.10 -19.35
N LEU A 85 -6.67 -5.23 -20.01
CA LEU A 85 -7.92 -5.46 -20.71
C LEU A 85 -8.96 -5.88 -19.68
N VAL A 86 -10.01 -5.07 -19.50
CA VAL A 86 -11.04 -5.29 -18.49
C VAL A 86 -12.36 -5.59 -19.17
N SER A 87 -12.83 -6.82 -19.00
CA SER A 87 -14.18 -7.23 -19.38
C SER A 87 -15.13 -7.06 -18.19
N LEU A 88 -16.26 -6.40 -18.42
CA LEU A 88 -17.32 -6.20 -17.42
C LEU A 88 -18.57 -6.93 -17.89
N LYS A 89 -19.16 -7.76 -17.01
CA LYS A 89 -20.35 -8.57 -17.27
C LYS A 89 -21.59 -7.72 -17.53
N SER A 90 -21.69 -6.55 -16.89
CA SER A 90 -22.87 -5.69 -16.93
C SER A 90 -22.48 -4.22 -16.88
N ALA A 91 -23.38 -3.35 -17.35
CA ALA A 91 -23.24 -1.90 -17.23
C ALA A 91 -23.15 -1.42 -15.77
N SER A 92 -23.72 -2.19 -14.82
CA SER A 92 -23.62 -1.92 -13.38
C SER A 92 -22.29 -2.35 -12.74
N SER A 93 -21.49 -3.15 -13.44
CA SER A 93 -20.17 -3.57 -12.95
C SER A 93 -19.20 -2.39 -13.01
N ARG A 94 -18.52 -2.12 -11.88
CA ARG A 94 -17.60 -0.99 -11.79
C ARG A 94 -16.15 -1.39 -12.08
N LEU A 95 -15.47 -0.54 -12.83
CA LEU A 95 -14.10 -0.75 -13.29
C LEU A 95 -13.11 -0.82 -12.12
N ASN A 96 -13.21 0.12 -11.18
CA ASN A 96 -12.38 0.17 -9.97
C ASN A 96 -12.49 -1.11 -9.11
N VAL A 97 -13.71 -1.63 -8.90
CA VAL A 97 -13.94 -2.85 -8.12
C VAL A 97 -13.30 -4.07 -8.81
N THR A 98 -13.45 -4.15 -10.13
CA THR A 98 -12.90 -5.25 -10.93
C THR A 98 -11.37 -5.22 -10.94
N LEU A 99 -10.78 -4.04 -11.09
CA LEU A 99 -9.33 -3.82 -11.01
C LEU A 99 -8.80 -4.12 -9.60
N GLU A 100 -9.43 -3.62 -8.54
CA GLU A 100 -9.01 -3.91 -7.16
C GLU A 100 -8.98 -5.42 -6.89
N ARG A 101 -10.02 -6.15 -7.31
CA ARG A 101 -10.05 -7.61 -7.19
C ARG A 101 -8.87 -8.26 -7.91
N TRP A 102 -8.55 -7.79 -9.12
CA TRP A 102 -7.38 -8.27 -9.85
C TRP A 102 -6.07 -7.95 -9.12
N TYR A 103 -5.86 -6.73 -8.63
CA TYR A 103 -4.68 -6.35 -7.84
C TYR A 103 -4.51 -7.23 -6.61
N ARG A 104 -5.60 -7.52 -5.88
CA ARG A 104 -5.56 -8.41 -4.71
C ARG A 104 -5.12 -9.82 -5.10
N MET A 105 -5.64 -10.37 -6.20
CA MET A 105 -5.22 -11.68 -6.69
C MET A 105 -3.74 -11.70 -7.11
N GLN A 106 -3.28 -10.65 -7.81
CA GLN A 106 -1.87 -10.54 -8.18
C GLN A 106 -0.98 -10.35 -6.96
N ALA A 107 -1.41 -9.58 -5.95
CA ALA A 107 -0.68 -9.38 -4.71
C ALA A 107 -0.50 -10.71 -3.96
N VAL A 108 -1.55 -11.54 -3.86
CA VAL A 108 -1.44 -12.88 -3.26
C VAL A 108 -0.38 -13.72 -3.96
N LYS A 109 -0.37 -13.70 -5.30
CA LYS A 109 0.59 -14.47 -6.10
C LYS A 109 2.02 -13.96 -5.94
N LEU A 110 2.26 -12.67 -6.20
CA LEU A 110 3.60 -12.10 -6.21
C LEU A 110 4.20 -12.04 -4.79
N ILE A 111 3.48 -11.44 -3.84
CA ILE A 111 3.99 -11.28 -2.47
C ILE A 111 4.13 -12.65 -1.81
N GLY A 112 3.20 -13.57 -2.05
CA GLY A 112 3.31 -14.95 -1.57
C GLY A 112 4.56 -15.65 -2.11
N LYS A 113 4.80 -15.58 -3.43
CA LYS A 113 6.01 -16.13 -4.06
C LYS A 113 7.28 -15.50 -3.47
N ARG A 114 7.38 -14.17 -3.46
CA ARG A 114 8.56 -13.46 -2.95
C ARG A 114 8.81 -13.73 -1.47
N ALA A 115 7.77 -13.78 -0.64
CA ALA A 115 7.92 -14.16 0.77
C ALA A 115 8.45 -15.59 0.92
N SER A 116 7.98 -16.55 0.12
CA SER A 116 8.48 -17.93 0.15
C SER A 116 9.93 -18.07 -0.33
N GLU A 117 10.39 -17.19 -1.21
CA GLU A 117 11.79 -17.15 -1.68
C GLU A 117 12.71 -16.45 -0.66
N LEU A 118 12.25 -15.35 -0.06
CA LEU A 118 13.06 -14.53 0.85
C LEU A 118 13.14 -15.11 2.26
N SER A 119 12.05 -15.67 2.79
CA SER A 119 12.02 -16.24 4.15
C SER A 119 13.16 -17.24 4.42
N PRO A 120 13.43 -18.25 3.57
CA PRO A 120 14.54 -19.19 3.80
C PRO A 120 15.92 -18.53 3.64
N LEU A 121 16.08 -17.53 2.78
CA LEU A 121 17.34 -16.79 2.66
C LEU A 121 17.69 -16.06 3.95
N LEU A 122 16.68 -15.51 4.64
CA LEU A 122 16.84 -14.88 5.95
C LEU A 122 16.98 -15.88 7.10
N GLY A 123 16.81 -17.18 6.85
CA GLY A 123 16.74 -18.21 7.90
C GLY A 123 15.53 -18.04 8.82
N LEU A 124 14.42 -17.49 8.33
CA LEU A 124 13.21 -17.21 9.10
C LEU A 124 12.02 -17.98 8.54
N THR A 125 11.01 -18.20 9.37
CA THR A 125 9.74 -18.84 8.99
C THR A 125 8.57 -18.06 9.58
N TYR A 126 7.57 -17.76 8.76
CA TYR A 126 6.32 -17.11 9.19
C TYR A 126 5.18 -18.12 9.31
N ASN A 127 4.15 -17.78 10.10
CA ASN A 127 2.99 -18.64 10.33
C ASN A 127 1.97 -18.54 9.18
N ARG A 128 1.55 -17.31 8.86
CA ARG A 128 0.59 -17.04 7.79
C ARG A 128 0.89 -15.71 7.12
N LEU A 129 0.59 -15.63 5.82
CA LEU A 129 0.58 -14.40 5.06
C LEU A 129 -0.85 -14.06 4.62
N VAL A 130 -1.27 -12.80 4.81
CA VAL A 130 -2.57 -12.32 4.32
C VAL A 130 -2.44 -11.02 3.54
N ILE A 131 -3.24 -10.88 2.50
CA ILE A 131 -3.35 -9.63 1.73
C ILE A 131 -4.58 -8.84 2.19
N ARG A 132 -4.38 -7.57 2.55
CA ARG A 132 -5.38 -6.66 3.11
C ARG A 132 -5.37 -5.33 2.35
N GLY A 133 -6.33 -4.47 2.65
CA GLY A 133 -6.41 -3.09 2.15
C GLY A 133 -6.29 -2.08 3.28
N GLN A 134 -5.22 -2.18 4.09
CA GLN A 134 -5.01 -1.30 5.24
C GLN A 134 -4.86 0.16 4.79
N ARG A 135 -5.36 1.12 5.58
CA ARG A 135 -5.32 2.54 5.20
C ARG A 135 -3.96 3.20 5.45
N THR A 136 -3.24 2.74 6.47
CA THR A 136 -2.10 3.47 7.05
C THR A 136 -0.79 2.69 7.02
N ARG A 137 -0.78 1.47 6.49
CA ARG A 137 0.39 0.58 6.53
C ARG A 137 0.54 -0.20 5.23
N TRP A 138 1.79 -0.44 4.86
CA TRP A 138 2.19 -1.27 3.72
C TRP A 138 2.33 -2.74 4.10
N GLY A 139 2.78 -3.01 5.32
CA GLY A 139 2.88 -4.33 5.92
C GLY A 139 2.70 -4.28 7.44
N SER A 140 2.60 -5.45 8.05
CA SER A 140 2.75 -5.64 9.50
C SER A 140 3.04 -7.10 9.84
N CYS A 141 3.90 -7.33 10.83
CA CYS A 141 4.09 -8.61 11.50
C CYS A 141 3.48 -8.60 12.92
N SER A 142 2.83 -9.70 13.30
CA SER A 142 2.35 -9.92 14.67
C SER A 142 3.35 -10.77 15.47
N HIS A 143 3.26 -10.71 16.81
CA HIS A 143 4.04 -11.57 17.71
C HIS A 143 3.84 -13.08 17.45
N LYS A 144 2.73 -13.49 16.81
CA LYS A 144 2.47 -14.89 16.42
C LYS A 144 3.08 -15.27 15.06
N GLY A 145 3.91 -14.40 14.47
CA GLY A 145 4.53 -14.60 13.16
C GLY A 145 3.57 -14.52 11.97
N ASN A 146 2.38 -13.92 12.14
CA ASN A 146 1.50 -13.64 11.00
C ASN A 146 1.91 -12.33 10.31
N LEU A 147 2.09 -12.39 9.00
CA LEU A 147 2.38 -11.27 8.12
C LEU A 147 1.11 -10.79 7.42
N SER A 148 0.92 -9.48 7.34
CA SER A 148 -0.14 -8.83 6.57
C SER A 148 0.46 -7.82 5.63
N PHE A 149 0.05 -7.81 4.37
CA PHE A 149 0.52 -6.86 3.37
C PHE A 149 -0.64 -6.15 2.69
N ASN A 150 -0.41 -4.90 2.30
CA ASN A 150 -1.36 -4.11 1.54
C ASN A 150 -1.29 -4.46 0.05
N TRP A 151 -2.41 -4.82 -0.58
CA TRP A 151 -2.43 -5.14 -2.02
C TRP A 151 -1.94 -3.99 -2.90
N LYS A 152 -2.04 -2.74 -2.43
CA LYS A 152 -1.54 -1.55 -3.11
C LYS A 152 -0.02 -1.54 -3.28
N LEU A 153 0.72 -2.42 -2.59
CA LEU A 153 2.13 -2.63 -2.85
C LEU A 153 2.42 -2.97 -4.31
N LEU A 154 1.48 -3.60 -5.02
CA LEU A 154 1.66 -3.90 -6.44
C LEU A 154 1.70 -2.66 -7.33
N MET A 155 1.40 -1.47 -6.81
CA MET A 155 1.62 -0.22 -7.53
C MET A 155 3.07 0.27 -7.42
N ALA A 156 3.85 -0.27 -6.49
CA ALA A 156 5.26 0.06 -6.29
C ALA A 156 6.17 -0.78 -7.21
N PRO A 157 7.40 -0.31 -7.52
CA PRO A 157 8.42 -1.13 -8.14
C PRO A 157 8.73 -2.39 -7.33
N GLU A 158 9.07 -3.49 -8.00
CA GLU A 158 9.37 -4.78 -7.35
C GLU A 158 10.43 -4.68 -6.23
N PRO A 159 11.55 -3.94 -6.38
CA PRO A 159 12.52 -3.78 -5.29
C PRO A 159 11.95 -3.13 -4.02
N VAL A 160 10.94 -2.27 -4.17
CA VAL A 160 10.26 -1.66 -3.04
C VAL A 160 9.33 -2.66 -2.36
N ILE A 161 8.69 -3.54 -3.13
CA ILE A 161 7.85 -4.63 -2.60
C ILE A 161 8.73 -5.59 -1.79
N ASP A 162 9.86 -6.01 -2.34
CA ASP A 162 10.82 -6.88 -1.66
C ASP A 162 11.34 -6.25 -0.36
N TYR A 163 11.66 -4.96 -0.37
CA TYR A 163 12.02 -4.23 0.85
C TYR A 163 10.95 -4.35 1.94
N VAL A 164 9.67 -4.19 1.58
CA VAL A 164 8.57 -4.31 2.57
C VAL A 164 8.44 -5.75 3.06
N ILE A 165 8.60 -6.75 2.19
CA ILE A 165 8.58 -8.17 2.59
C ILE A 165 9.71 -8.48 3.56
N ILE A 166 10.94 -8.06 3.24
CA ILE A 166 12.13 -8.21 4.10
C ILE A 166 11.92 -7.50 5.44
N HIS A 167 11.33 -6.31 5.43
CA HIS A 167 11.01 -5.56 6.64
C HIS A 167 10.07 -6.34 7.57
N GLU A 168 8.98 -6.89 7.03
CA GLU A 168 8.04 -7.66 7.84
C GLU A 168 8.59 -9.02 8.27
N LEU A 169 9.45 -9.66 7.46
CA LEU A 169 10.17 -10.87 7.85
C LEU A 169 11.16 -10.58 8.98
N ALA A 170 11.92 -9.49 8.92
CA ALA A 170 12.86 -9.10 9.97
C ALA A 170 12.19 -8.94 11.34
N HIS A 171 10.90 -8.55 11.37
CA HIS A 171 10.12 -8.47 12.59
C HIS A 171 9.94 -9.83 13.29
N LEU A 172 10.05 -10.96 12.59
CA LEU A 172 10.03 -12.29 13.22
C LEU A 172 11.19 -12.52 14.18
N LYS A 173 12.33 -11.83 13.97
CA LYS A 173 13.52 -11.90 14.81
C LYS A 173 13.61 -10.73 15.79
N GLU A 174 13.20 -9.54 15.36
CA GLU A 174 13.33 -8.31 16.14
C GLU A 174 12.08 -7.43 15.94
N MET A 175 11.18 -7.41 16.93
CA MET A 175 9.89 -6.72 16.81
C MET A 175 10.00 -5.19 16.78
N ASN A 176 11.09 -4.64 17.31
CA ASN A 176 11.33 -3.20 17.39
C ASN A 176 12.33 -2.76 16.32
N HIS A 177 12.23 -1.53 15.82
CA HIS A 177 13.16 -0.98 14.81
C HIS A 177 14.53 -0.58 15.41
N THR A 178 15.15 -1.46 16.19
CA THR A 178 16.46 -1.28 16.82
C THR A 178 17.60 -1.33 15.79
N LYS A 179 18.85 -1.08 16.24
CA LYS A 179 20.03 -1.21 15.37
C LYS A 179 20.10 -2.61 14.73
N ARG A 180 19.86 -3.66 15.52
CA ARG A 180 19.86 -5.06 15.07
C ARG A 180 18.82 -5.32 13.98
N PHE A 181 17.64 -4.73 14.11
CA PHE A 181 16.61 -4.81 13.07
C PHE A 181 17.11 -4.24 11.74
N TRP A 182 17.68 -3.03 11.76
CA TRP A 182 18.14 -2.39 10.54
C TRP A 182 19.40 -3.03 9.95
N GLU A 183 20.27 -3.60 10.78
CA GLU A 183 21.40 -4.43 10.33
C GLU A 183 20.88 -5.65 9.55
N LEU A 184 19.89 -6.37 10.11
CA LEU A 184 19.25 -7.50 9.43
C LEU A 184 18.60 -7.08 8.11
N VAL A 185 17.84 -5.98 8.09
CA VAL A 185 17.24 -5.48 6.83
C VAL A 185 18.33 -5.10 5.82
N ALA A 186 19.42 -4.48 6.25
CA ALA A 186 20.51 -4.05 5.36
C ALA A 186 21.29 -5.22 4.76
N GLU A 187 21.41 -6.33 5.48
CA GLU A 187 22.06 -7.57 5.00
C GLU A 187 21.37 -8.11 3.74
N TYR A 188 20.03 -8.14 3.74
CA TYR A 188 19.24 -8.69 2.62
C TYR A 188 18.72 -7.63 1.65
N CYS A 189 18.73 -6.35 2.04
CA CYS A 189 18.31 -5.23 1.21
C CYS A 189 19.23 -4.02 1.42
N PRO A 190 20.43 -3.97 0.81
CA PRO A 190 21.39 -2.90 1.03
C PRO A 190 20.83 -1.49 0.71
N ARG A 191 19.94 -1.40 -0.27
CA ARG A 191 19.30 -0.14 -0.72
C ARG A 191 18.00 0.19 0.03
N TRP A 192 17.73 -0.44 1.18
CA TRP A 192 16.49 -0.26 1.95
C TRP A 192 16.13 1.21 2.24
N ARG A 193 17.14 2.08 2.44
CA ARG A 193 16.92 3.51 2.70
C ARG A 193 16.25 4.20 1.51
N GLU A 194 16.64 3.83 0.29
CA GLU A 194 16.06 4.35 -0.94
C GLU A 194 14.62 3.86 -1.11
N HIS A 195 14.36 2.57 -0.87
CA HIS A 195 13.01 2.00 -0.96
C HIS A 195 12.06 2.56 0.10
N LYS A 196 12.55 2.76 1.33
CA LYS A 196 11.82 3.43 2.40
C LYS A 196 11.49 4.87 2.03
N LYS A 197 12.45 5.61 1.45
CA LYS A 197 12.22 6.97 0.96
C LYS A 197 11.19 7.00 -0.17
N TRP A 198 11.31 6.09 -1.12
CA TRP A 198 10.36 5.97 -2.24
C TRP A 198 8.92 5.80 -1.73
N LEU A 199 8.69 4.90 -0.77
CA LEU A 199 7.36 4.71 -0.18
C LEU A 199 6.84 5.97 0.50
N LYS A 200 7.69 6.68 1.24
CA LYS A 200 7.32 7.93 1.92
C LYS A 200 6.92 9.02 0.93
N ASP A 201 7.63 9.11 -0.20
CA ASP A 201 7.39 10.14 -1.21
C ASP A 201 6.09 9.87 -1.99
N HIS A 202 5.81 8.59 -2.30
CA HIS A 202 4.67 8.14 -3.12
C HIS A 202 3.44 7.68 -2.31
N GLU A 203 3.51 7.66 -0.98
CA GLU A 203 2.43 7.14 -0.10
C GLU A 203 1.05 7.71 -0.44
N THR A 204 0.99 9.02 -0.69
CA THR A 204 -0.26 9.73 -0.95
C THR A 204 -0.85 9.42 -2.35
N GLU A 205 0.02 9.23 -3.34
CA GLU A 205 -0.38 8.84 -4.70
C GLU A 205 -0.93 7.40 -4.72
N LEU A 206 -0.21 6.48 -4.09
CA LEU A 206 -0.62 5.08 -4.03
C LEU A 206 -1.88 4.88 -3.17
N ALA A 207 -2.09 5.73 -2.16
CA ALA A 207 -3.30 5.72 -1.35
C ALA A 207 -4.56 6.00 -2.19
N THR A 208 -4.44 6.64 -3.36
CA THR A 208 -5.58 7.15 -4.10
C THR A 208 -5.83 6.54 -5.46
N LYS A 209 -4.81 6.00 -6.13
CA LYS A 209 -4.94 5.50 -7.51
C LYS A 209 -5.87 4.30 -7.76
N LEU A 210 -6.64 3.82 -6.77
CA LEU A 210 -7.70 2.80 -6.96
C LEU A 210 -8.85 2.87 -5.92
N LEU A 211 -8.99 3.96 -5.14
CA LEU A 211 -10.14 4.17 -4.21
C LEU A 211 -10.91 5.42 -4.69
N TYR A 212 -12.23 5.47 -4.81
CA TYR A 212 -13.23 5.20 -3.77
C TYR A 212 -14.45 4.41 -4.30
N SER A 213 -15.00 3.53 -3.46
CA SER A 213 -16.43 3.24 -3.43
C SER A 213 -16.90 3.56 -2.02
N PHE A 214 -17.90 4.43 -1.91
CA PHE A 214 -18.57 4.69 -0.63
C PHE A 214 -19.08 3.37 -0.03
N ILE A 215 -18.80 3.18 1.26
CA ILE A 215 -19.74 2.65 2.25
C ILE A 215 -19.80 3.71 3.33
#